data_AF-A0A929H282-F1
#
_entry.id   AF-A0A929H282-F1
#
_cell.length_a   1.000
_cell.length_b   1.000
_cell.length_c   1.000
_cell.angle_alpha   90.00
_cell.angle_beta   90.00
_cell.angle_gamma   90.00
#
_symmetry.space_group_name_H-M   'P 1'
#
loop_
_entity.id
_entity.type
_entity.pdbx_description
1 polymer ?
#
loop_
_entity_poly.entity_id
_entity_poly.type
_entity_poly.pdbx_seq_one_letter_code
_entity_poly.pdbx_strand_id
1 'polypeptide(L)'
;MTKAKQAKAARSRTLNFLQITIEPILLVLRETTEVRIKINCEGRTSEWRHILPVDHFRSMFDRLIDMGRDALKEKLEKNDH
;
A
#
# COMPACT_ATOMS: atom_id res chain seq x y z
N MET A 1 37.95 -31.81 -20.65
CA MET A 1 37.59 -31.15 -19.37
C MET A 1 36.77 -29.91 -19.69
N THR A 2 35.54 -29.85 -19.16
CA THR A 2 34.50 -28.85 -19.42
C THR A 2 34.80 -27.51 -18.73
N LYS A 3 34.85 -26.41 -19.48
CA LYS A 3 34.76 -25.05 -18.92
C LYS A 3 33.29 -24.71 -18.71
N ALA A 4 32.80 -24.81 -17.47
CA ALA A 4 31.50 -24.28 -17.09
C ALA A 4 31.54 -22.75 -17.19
N LYS A 5 30.74 -22.19 -18.09
CA LYS A 5 30.49 -20.77 -18.24
C LYS A 5 29.70 -20.33 -17.01
N GLN A 6 30.33 -19.60 -16.09
CA GLN A 6 29.66 -19.06 -14.91
C GLN A 6 28.52 -18.13 -15.35
N ALA A 7 27.27 -18.50 -15.05
CA ALA A 7 26.14 -17.61 -15.16
C ALA A 7 26.25 -16.57 -14.04
N LYS A 8 26.44 -15.30 -14.41
CA LYS A 8 26.36 -14.17 -13.48
C LYS A 8 24.90 -14.05 -13.05
N ALA A 9 24.58 -14.51 -11.84
CA ALA A 9 23.26 -14.30 -11.26
C ALA A 9 22.95 -12.79 -11.25
N ALA A 10 21.90 -12.39 -11.97
CA ALA A 10 21.36 -11.04 -11.86
C ALA A 10 20.95 -10.84 -10.39
N ARG A 11 21.63 -9.94 -9.68
CA ARG A 11 21.23 -9.56 -8.33
C ARG A 11 19.87 -8.90 -8.43
N SER A 12 18.82 -9.67 -8.16
CA SER A 12 17.47 -9.13 -7.94
C SER A 12 17.59 -8.16 -6.77
N ARG A 13 17.63 -6.86 -7.08
CA ARG A 13 17.48 -5.81 -6.08
C ARG A 13 16.00 -5.78 -5.76
N THR A 14 15.60 -6.47 -4.68
CA THR A 14 14.27 -6.25 -4.11
C THR A 14 14.23 -4.78 -3.70
N LEU A 15 13.52 -3.95 -4.45
CA LEU A 15 13.18 -2.60 -4.03
C LEU A 15 12.37 -2.76 -2.75
N ASN A 16 12.89 -2.28 -1.62
CA ASN A 16 12.12 -2.19 -0.37
C ASN A 16 11.01 -1.18 -0.62
N PHE A 17 9.84 -1.68 -1.02
CA PHE A 17 8.68 -0.86 -1.29
C PHE A 17 8.11 -0.38 0.05
N LEU A 18 7.79 0.92 0.12
CA LEU A 18 6.95 1.46 1.19
C LEU A 18 5.58 0.77 1.10
N GLN A 19 5.21 -0.03 2.10
CA GLN A 19 3.88 -0.63 2.20
C GLN A 19 3.06 0.18 3.20
N ILE A 20 1.96 0.78 2.76
CA ILE A 20 0.98 1.42 3.63
C ILE A 20 -0.27 0.52 3.67
N THR A 21 -0.63 0.03 4.86
CA THR A 21 -1.84 -0.76 5.10
C THR A 21 -2.80 0.05 5.95
N ILE A 22 -4.05 0.20 5.52
CA ILE A 22 -5.12 0.86 6.26
C ILE A 22 -6.18 -0.19 6.60
N GLU A 23 -6.33 -0.53 7.87
CA GLU A 23 -7.26 -1.54 8.40
C GLU A 23 -8.39 -0.83 9.17
N PRO A 24 -9.62 -0.73 8.63
CA PRO A 24 -10.77 -0.27 9.40
C PRO A 24 -11.31 -1.38 10.31
N ILE A 25 -11.65 -1.00 11.53
CA ILE A 25 -12.30 -1.81 12.55
C ILE A 25 -13.60 -1.10 12.91
N LEU A 26 -14.71 -1.61 12.37
CA LEU A 26 -16.05 -1.09 12.65
C LEU A 26 -16.39 -1.30 14.14
N LEU A 27 -16.51 -0.21 14.88
CA LEU A 27 -17.00 -0.23 16.27
C LEU A 27 -18.51 0.01 16.24
N VAL A 28 -19.25 -1.08 16.02
CA VAL A 28 -20.71 -1.10 15.77
C VAL A 28 -21.53 -0.35 16.83
N LEU A 29 -21.04 -0.26 18.06
CA LEU A 29 -21.78 0.32 19.19
C LEU A 29 -21.70 1.86 19.29
N ARG A 30 -20.93 2.55 18.44
CA ARG A 30 -20.61 3.98 18.67
C ARG A 30 -20.58 4.87 17.42
N GLU A 31 -21.10 4.42 16.28
CA GLU A 31 -21.02 5.16 15.00
C GLU A 31 -19.59 5.65 14.67
N THR A 32 -18.59 4.94 15.19
CA THR A 32 -17.17 5.24 15.04
C THR A 32 -16.46 4.03 14.48
N THR A 33 -15.38 4.27 13.77
CA THR A 33 -14.49 3.25 13.22
C THR A 33 -13.11 3.52 13.77
N GLU A 34 -12.49 2.50 14.38
CA GLU A 34 -11.06 2.55 14.64
C GLU A 34 -10.35 2.22 13.32
N VAL A 35 -9.49 3.11 12.87
CA VAL A 35 -8.67 2.92 11.68
C VAL A 35 -7.25 2.73 12.14
N ARG A 36 -6.68 1.57 11.79
CA ARG A 36 -5.27 1.27 12.03
C ARG A 36 -4.48 1.48 10.75
N ILE A 37 -3.48 2.33 10.81
CA ILE A 37 -2.57 2.62 9.70
C ILE A 37 -1.22 2.00 10.05
N LYS A 38 -0.76 1.04 9.23
CA LYS A 38 0.57 0.45 9.33
C LYS A 38 1.41 0.90 8.15
N ILE A 39 2.58 1.44 8.41
CA ILE A 39 3.56 1.76 7.37
C ILE A 39 4.78 0.86 7.57
N ASN A 40 5.09 0.03 6.58
CA ASN A 40 6.30 -0.76 6.53
C ASN A 40 7.28 -0.15 5.51
N CYS A 41 8.47 0.18 5.96
CA CYS A 41 9.54 0.71 5.13
C CYS A 41 10.85 0.05 5.54
N GLU A 42 11.52 -0.64 4.61
CA GLU A 42 12.84 -1.25 4.84
C GLU A 42 12.90 -2.16 6.07
N GLY A 43 11.82 -2.90 6.33
CA GLY A 43 11.72 -3.79 7.49
C GLY A 43 11.38 -3.09 8.81
N ARG A 44 11.18 -1.77 8.82
CA ARG A 44 10.63 -1.02 9.96
C ARG A 44 9.13 -0.88 9.80
N THR A 45 8.38 -1.22 10.84
CA THR A 45 6.92 -1.04 10.87
C THR A 45 6.55 0.04 11.90
N SER A 46 5.80 1.05 11.47
CA SER A 46 5.14 2.02 12.34
C SER A 46 3.63 1.80 12.29
N GLU A 47 2.97 1.82 13.44
CA GLU A 47 1.53 1.63 13.56
C GLU A 47 0.88 2.82 14.28
N TRP A 48 -0.17 3.37 13.68
CA TRP A 48 -1.02 4.41 14.26
C TRP A 48 -2.46 3.93 14.33
N ARG A 49 -3.19 4.38 15.36
CA ARG A 49 -4.62 4.11 15.55
C ARG A 49 -5.36 5.43 15.66
N HIS A 50 -6.41 5.58 14.88
CA HIS A 50 -7.29 6.74 14.91
C HIS A 50 -8.74 6.28 15.05
N ILE A 51 -9.52 6.94 15.91
CA ILE A 51 -10.96 6.72 16.00
C ILE A 51 -11.64 7.86 15.26
N LEU A 52 -12.40 7.54 14.21
CA LEU A 52 -13.13 8.51 13.39
C LEU A 52 -14.62 8.15 13.38
N PRO A 53 -15.54 9.13 13.21
CA PRO A 53 -16.92 8.83 12.82
C PRO A 53 -16.96 7.98 11.54
N VAL A 54 -17.92 7.06 11.45
CA VAL A 54 -18.08 6.16 10.28
C VAL A 54 -18.21 6.94 8.98
N ASP A 55 -18.95 8.05 8.98
CA ASP A 55 -19.14 8.88 7.78
C ASP A 55 -17.84 9.54 7.30
N HIS A 56 -16.99 9.95 8.24
CA HIS A 56 -15.68 10.50 7.93
C HIS A 56 -14.75 9.42 7.37
N PHE A 57 -14.76 8.21 7.93
CA PHE A 57 -14.00 7.08 7.39
C PHE A 57 -14.43 6.77 5.95
N ARG A 58 -15.74 6.65 5.71
CA ARG A 58 -16.29 6.35 4.39
C ARG A 58 -15.87 7.37 3.35
N SER A 59 -16.00 8.66 3.66
CA SER A 59 -15.56 9.76 2.78
C SER A 59 -14.06 9.71 2.47
N MET A 60 -13.22 9.43 3.48
CA MET A 60 -11.77 9.29 3.29
C MET A 60 -11.42 8.07 2.42
N PHE A 61 -12.09 6.93 2.65
CA PHE A 61 -11.82 5.69 1.93
C PHE A 61 -12.21 5.79 0.45
N ASP A 62 -13.37 6.38 0.15
CA ASP A 62 -13.82 6.61 -1.23
C ASP A 62 -12.82 7.49 -2.00
N ARG A 63 -12.32 8.57 -1.38
CA ARG A 63 -11.29 9.43 -1.96
C ARG A 63 -9.98 8.68 -2.26
N LEU A 64 -9.55 7.80 -1.37
CA LEU A 64 -8.34 6.99 -1.58
C LEU A 64 -8.49 6.03 -2.75
N ILE A 65 -9.68 5.42 -2.91
CA ILE A 65 -9.99 4.57 -4.06
C ILE A 65 -9.93 5.38 -5.36
N ASP A 66 -10.56 6.55 -5.38
CA ASP A 66 -10.60 7.40 -6.57
C ASP A 66 -9.18 7.86 -6.97
N MET A 67 -8.37 8.31 -6.01
CA MET A 67 -6.96 8.64 -6.26
C MET A 67 -6.16 7.45 -6.80
N GLY A 68 -6.40 6.24 -6.27
CA GLY A 68 -5.75 5.02 -6.74
C GLY A 68 -6.13 4.67 -8.19
N ARG A 69 -7.41 4.87 -8.56
CA ARG A 69 -7.90 4.68 -9.93
C ARG A 69 -7.30 5.69 -10.89
N ASP A 70 -7.26 6.96 -10.51
CA ASP A 70 -6.70 8.03 -11.35
C ASP A 70 -5.21 7.80 -11.61
N ALA A 71 -4.45 7.44 -10.57
CA ALA A 71 -3.03 7.11 -10.70
C ALA A 71 -2.79 5.87 -11.59
N LEU A 72 -3.68 4.88 -11.52
CA LEU A 72 -3.61 3.69 -12.38
C LEU A 72 -3.92 4.06 -13.84
N LYS A 73 -4.95 4.87 -14.08
CA LYS A 73 -5.33 5.35 -15.41
C LYS A 73 -4.19 6.13 -16.05
N GLU A 74 -3.61 7.08 -15.32
CA GLU A 74 -2.47 7.89 -15.79
C GLU A 74 -1.26 7.00 -16.14
N LYS A 75 -0.99 5.94 -15.35
CA LYS A 75 0.07 4.99 -15.67
C LYS A 75 -0.23 4.13 -16.90
N LEU A 76 -1.46 3.69 -17.08
CA LEU A 76 -1.85 2.89 -18.26
C LEU A 76 -1.73 3.74 -19.53
N GLU A 77 -2.21 4.99 -19.50
CA GLU A 77 -2.14 5.92 -20.63
C GLU A 77 -0.70 6.28 -21.01
N LYS A 78 0.22 6.37 -20.04
CA LYS A 78 1.65 6.68 -20.29
C LYS A 78 2.48 5.49 -20.80
N ASN A 79 1.98 4.26 -20.75
CA ASN A 79 2.72 3.08 -21.22
C ASN A 79 2.37 2.64 -22.65
N ASP A 80 1.38 3.24 -23.29
CA ASP A 80 0.98 2.98 -24.69
C ASP A 80 1.76 3.85 -25.72
N HIS A 81 2.89 4.45 -25.32
CA HIS A 81 3.69 5.39 -26.12
C HIS A 81 5.12 4.93 -26.40
#